data_AF-T0ZVZ3-F1
#
_entry.id   AF-T0ZVZ3-F1
#
_cell.length_a   1.000
_cell.length_b   1.000
_cell.length_c   1.000
_cell.angle_alpha   90.00
_cell.angle_beta   90.00
_cell.angle_gamma   90.00
#
_symmetry.space_group_name_H-M   'P 1'
#
loop_
_entity.id
_entity.type
_entity.pdbx_description
1 polymer ?
#
loop_
_entity_poly.entity_id
_entity_poly.type
_entity_poly.pdbx_seq_one_letter_code
_entity_poly.pdbx_strand_id
1 'polypeptide(L)'
;MLNPALSPLSNVPVPSNYQVGPGDTLSVQLYGNQNQDYQLTVGRNGQIDFPQLGPINVAGQLFSVVQSEIESRVAHQMIGVHASVTMSETRAIQVFVMGDAFRP
;
A
#
# COMPACT_ATOMS: atom_id res chain seq x y z
N MET A 1 33.08 18.64 -21.52
CA MET A 1 31.75 19.26 -21.37
C MET A 1 30.73 18.15 -21.09
N LEU A 2 29.82 18.43 -20.15
CA LEU A 2 28.63 17.70 -19.70
C LEU A 2 28.81 16.43 -18.83
N ASN A 3 28.41 16.59 -17.56
CA ASN A 3 28.21 15.57 -16.54
C ASN A 3 26.72 15.13 -16.59
N PRO A 4 26.37 13.84 -16.66
CA PRO A 4 24.98 13.39 -16.72
C PRO A 4 24.38 13.37 -15.31
N ALA A 5 23.77 14.47 -14.87
CA ALA A 5 22.99 14.47 -13.65
C ALA A 5 21.58 13.95 -13.93
N LEU A 6 21.41 12.62 -13.91
CA LEU A 6 20.13 12.02 -13.57
C LEU A 6 19.98 12.09 -12.05
N SER A 7 19.55 13.24 -11.55
CA SER A 7 19.08 13.36 -10.17
C SER A 7 17.72 12.70 -10.08
N PRO A 8 17.50 11.67 -9.24
CA PRO A 8 16.15 11.19 -9.00
C PRO A 8 15.42 12.33 -8.28
N LEU A 9 14.36 12.85 -8.91
CA LEU A 9 13.39 13.73 -8.25
C LEU A 9 12.53 12.88 -7.29
N SER A 10 13.18 12.22 -6.33
CA SER A 10 12.57 11.37 -5.32
C SER A 10 12.28 12.19 -4.07
N ASN A 11 11.24 13.03 -4.13
CA ASN A 11 10.45 13.42 -2.96
C ASN A 11 9.20 14.25 -3.33
N VAL A 12 8.64 14.11 -4.54
CA VAL A 12 7.37 14.80 -4.84
C VAL A 12 6.26 13.96 -4.19
N PRO A 13 5.47 14.53 -3.24
CA PRO A 13 4.33 13.81 -2.70
C PRO A 13 3.43 13.41 -3.87
N VAL A 14 3.09 12.11 -3.93
CA VAL A 14 2.27 11.59 -5.00
C VAL A 14 0.94 12.36 -5.00
N PRO A 15 0.63 13.08 -6.08
CA PRO A 15 -0.55 13.92 -6.07
C PRO A 15 -1.79 13.01 -5.99
N SER A 16 -2.82 13.44 -5.27
CA SER A 16 -4.01 12.62 -4.99
C SER A 16 -4.80 12.22 -6.26
N ASN A 17 -4.49 12.86 -7.40
CA ASN A 17 -5.01 12.55 -8.73
C ASN A 17 -4.12 11.57 -9.52
N TYR A 18 -3.11 10.97 -8.89
CA TYR A 18 -2.31 9.93 -9.50
C TYR A 18 -3.16 8.69 -9.78
N GLN A 19 -3.04 8.14 -10.97
CA GLN A 19 -3.76 6.94 -11.38
C GLN A 19 -2.90 5.71 -11.08
N VAL A 20 -3.40 4.83 -10.22
CA VAL A 20 -2.69 3.62 -9.81
C VAL A 20 -2.61 2.64 -10.98
N GLY A 21 -1.43 2.07 -11.19
CA GLY A 21 -1.15 1.12 -12.27
C GLY A 21 -0.32 -0.08 -11.82
N PRO A 22 -0.21 -1.11 -12.68
CA PRO A 22 0.62 -2.28 -12.40
C PRO A 22 2.09 -1.92 -12.15
N GLY A 23 2.67 -2.50 -11.10
CA GLY A 23 4.04 -2.22 -10.67
C GLY A 23 4.14 -1.15 -9.58
N ASP A 24 3.07 -0.39 -9.32
CA ASP A 24 3.03 0.54 -8.20
C ASP A 24 3.04 -0.20 -6.87
N THR A 25 3.50 0.48 -5.82
CA THR A 25 3.57 -0.10 -4.48
C THR A 25 2.91 0.81 -3.46
N LEU A 26 1.90 0.28 -2.79
CA LEU A 26 1.16 0.94 -1.73
C LEU A 26 1.71 0.49 -0.38
N SER A 27 1.99 1.44 0.50
CA SER A 27 2.32 1.17 1.89
C SER A 27 1.05 1.38 2.72
N VAL A 28 0.62 0.33 3.41
CA VAL A 28 -0.53 0.36 4.31
C VAL A 28 -0.05 0.16 5.73
N GLN A 29 -0.29 1.14 6.59
CA GLN A 29 -0.08 1.03 8.02
C GLN A 29 -1.42 0.79 8.71
N LEU A 30 -1.54 -0.33 9.40
CA LEU A 30 -2.62 -0.61 10.32
C LEU A 30 -2.27 -0.12 11.72
N TYR A 31 -3.24 0.47 12.41
CA TYR A 31 -3.08 0.93 13.79
C TYR A 31 -4.37 0.79 14.60
N GLY A 32 -4.25 0.84 15.93
CA GLY A 32 -5.36 0.63 16.88
C GLY A 32 -5.26 -0.75 17.53
N ASN A 33 -6.29 -1.59 17.36
CA ASN A 33 -6.30 -2.97 17.87
C ASN A 33 -5.25 -3.88 17.22
N GLN A 34 -4.75 -3.51 16.04
CA GLN A 34 -3.63 -4.17 15.37
C GLN A 34 -2.66 -3.10 14.89
N ASN A 35 -1.35 -3.35 15.03
CA ASN A 35 -0.30 -2.48 14.52
C ASN A 35 0.57 -3.29 13.58
N GLN A 36 0.40 -3.10 12.28
CA GLN A 36 1.09 -3.85 11.23
C GLN A 36 1.34 -2.97 10.02
N ASP A 37 2.46 -3.19 9.34
CA ASP A 37 2.80 -2.50 8.10
C ASP A 37 2.85 -3.48 6.95
N TYR A 38 2.15 -3.14 5.85
CA TYR A 38 2.11 -3.92 4.63
C TYR A 38 2.65 -3.10 3.47
N GLN A 39 3.40 -3.76 2.60
CA GLN A 39 3.84 -3.21 1.33
C GLN A 39 3.20 -4.05 0.22
N LEU A 40 2.21 -3.46 -0.44
CA LEU A 40 1.34 -4.13 -1.39
C LEU A 40 1.66 -3.65 -2.81
N THR A 41 2.21 -4.54 -3.62
CA THR A 41 2.51 -4.24 -5.02
C THR A 41 1.29 -4.52 -5.89
N VAL A 42 0.97 -3.60 -6.80
CA VAL A 42 -0.08 -3.76 -7.78
C VAL A 42 0.36 -4.77 -8.83
N GLY A 43 -0.29 -5.92 -8.85
CA GLY A 43 -0.06 -6.98 -9.82
C GLY A 43 -0.42 -6.55 -11.24
N ARG A 44 0.01 -7.37 -12.21
CA ARG A 44 -0.33 -7.18 -13.64
C ARG A 44 -1.82 -7.33 -13.95
N ASN A 45 -2.54 -8.04 -13.09
CA ASN A 45 -4.01 -8.12 -13.08
C ASN A 45 -4.67 -6.83 -12.56
N GLY A 46 -3.89 -5.86 -12.08
CA GLY A 46 -4.37 -4.59 -11.56
C GLY A 46 -4.89 -4.65 -10.12
N GLN A 47 -4.52 -5.70 -9.38
CA GLN A 47 -4.96 -5.92 -8.02
C GLN A 47 -3.80 -5.83 -7.04
N ILE A 48 -4.11 -5.50 -5.79
CA ILE A 48 -3.23 -5.72 -4.65
C ILE A 48 -3.76 -6.87 -3.82
N ASP A 49 -2.88 -7.71 -3.31
CA ASP A 49 -3.24 -8.80 -2.39
C ASP A 49 -3.12 -8.31 -0.95
N PHE A 50 -4.24 -7.94 -0.34
CA PHE A 50 -4.27 -7.43 1.02
C PHE A 50 -4.42 -8.58 2.04
N PRO A 51 -3.51 -8.74 3.01
CA PRO A 51 -3.65 -9.78 4.04
C PRO A 51 -4.93 -9.62 4.86
N GLN A 52 -5.71 -10.70 5.01
CA GLN A 52 -7.04 -10.74 5.69
C GLN A 52 -8.21 -10.17 4.86
N LEU A 53 -8.01 -9.18 3.99
CA LEU A 53 -9.07 -8.60 3.14
C LEU A 53 -9.17 -9.21 1.74
N GLY A 54 -8.13 -9.93 1.31
CA GLY A 54 -8.05 -10.56 -0.01
C GLY A 54 -7.67 -9.58 -1.13
N PRO A 55 -7.86 -9.97 -2.39
CA PRO A 55 -7.50 -9.16 -3.54
C PRO A 55 -8.42 -7.93 -3.68
N ILE A 56 -7.82 -6.77 -3.95
CA ILE A 56 -8.52 -5.49 -4.16
C ILE A 56 -8.10 -4.92 -5.52
N ASN A 57 -9.07 -4.63 -6.39
CA ASN A 57 -8.81 -3.99 -7.68
C ASN A 57 -8.46 -2.52 -7.47
N VAL A 58 -7.31 -2.09 -7.97
CA VAL A 58 -6.83 -0.71 -7.80
C VAL A 58 -6.38 -0.07 -9.11
N ALA A 59 -6.06 -0.88 -10.14
CA ALA A 59 -5.57 -0.35 -11.40
C ALA A 59 -6.61 0.51 -12.10
N GLY A 60 -6.15 1.63 -12.64
CA GLY A 60 -6.97 2.61 -13.32
C GLY A 60 -7.77 3.52 -12.39
N GLN A 61 -7.77 3.28 -11.08
CA GLN A 61 -8.39 4.16 -10.09
C GLN A 61 -7.42 5.27 -9.64
N LEU A 62 -7.98 6.37 -9.15
CA LEU A 62 -7.19 7.40 -8.50
C LEU A 62 -6.70 6.91 -7.15
N PHE A 63 -5.48 7.28 -6.77
CA PHE A 63 -4.90 6.91 -5.48
C PHE A 63 -5.80 7.32 -4.30
N SER A 64 -6.46 8.48 -4.36
CA SER A 64 -7.44 8.91 -3.34
C SER A 64 -8.64 7.97 -3.19
N VAL A 65 -9.12 7.41 -4.31
CA VAL A 65 -10.21 6.43 -4.32
C VAL A 65 -9.74 5.12 -3.72
N VAL A 66 -8.56 4.66 -4.12
CA VAL A 66 -7.93 3.43 -3.60
C VAL A 66 -7.69 3.54 -2.09
N GLN A 67 -7.16 4.67 -1.63
CA GLN A 67 -6.95 4.98 -0.21
C GLN A 67 -8.27 4.86 0.56
N SER A 68 -9.31 5.57 0.13
CA SER A 68 -10.62 5.54 0.79
C SER A 68 -11.25 4.14 0.78
N GLU A 69 -11.08 3.38 -0.30
CA GLU A 69 -11.60 2.02 -0.42
C GLU A 69 -10.92 1.07 0.58
N ILE A 70 -9.59 1.11 0.69
CA ILE A 70 -8.84 0.29 1.64
C ILE A 70 -9.19 0.67 3.07
N GLU A 71 -9.20 1.96 3.41
CA GLU A 71 -9.54 2.45 4.74
C GLU A 71 -10.96 2.03 5.15
N SER A 72 -11.91 2.15 4.22
CA SER A 72 -13.29 1.70 4.43
C SER A 72 -13.36 0.20 4.66
N ARG A 73 -12.69 -0.62 3.84
CA ARG A 73 -12.69 -2.09 4.01
C ARG A 73 -12.09 -2.50 5.35
N VAL A 74 -10.99 -1.86 5.77
CA VAL A 74 -10.37 -2.10 7.08
C VAL A 74 -11.35 -1.74 8.21
N ALA A 75 -11.95 -0.55 8.18
CA ALA A 75 -12.89 -0.12 9.21
C ALA A 75 -14.12 -1.06 9.34
N HIS A 76 -14.61 -1.62 8.24
CA HIS A 76 -15.77 -2.51 8.23
C HIS A 76 -15.44 -3.95 8.64
N GLN A 77 -14.25 -4.47 8.29
CA GLN A 77 -13.91 -5.89 8.48
C GLN A 77 -12.97 -6.13 9.68
N MET A 78 -12.22 -5.11 10.11
CA MET A 78 -11.23 -5.19 11.18
C MET A 78 -11.64 -4.25 12.32
N ILE A 79 -12.50 -4.73 13.22
CA ILE A 79 -13.12 -3.90 14.27
C ILE A 79 -12.06 -3.27 15.20
N GLY A 80 -12.12 -1.95 15.33
CA GLY A 80 -11.17 -1.14 16.11
C GLY A 80 -9.76 -1.07 15.51
N VAL A 81 -9.62 -1.42 14.24
CA VAL A 81 -8.41 -1.21 13.44
C VAL A 81 -8.69 -0.08 12.45
N HIS A 82 -7.69 0.77 12.27
CA HIS A 82 -7.66 1.82 11.27
C HIS A 82 -6.51 1.58 10.31
N ALA A 83 -6.61 2.14 9.10
CA ALA A 83 -5.56 2.08 8.11
C ALA A 83 -5.13 3.49 7.69
N SER A 84 -3.86 3.63 7.36
CA SER A 84 -3.29 4.76 6.65
C SER A 84 -2.61 4.22 5.40
N VAL A 85 -3.00 4.73 4.24
CA VAL A 85 -2.46 4.28 2.95
C VAL A 85 -1.63 5.38 2.32
N THR A 86 -0.43 5.04 1.87
CA THR A 86 0.49 5.93 1.17
C THR A 86 1.07 5.23 -0.06
N MET A 87 1.51 6.01 -1.05
CA MET A 87 2.30 5.47 -2.17
C MET A 87 3.77 5.52 -1.79
N SER A 88 4.46 4.38 -1.85
CA SER A 88 5.88 4.30 -1.51
C SER A 88 6.74 4.19 -2.76
N GLU A 89 7.83 4.96 -2.83
CA GLU A 89 8.94 4.63 -3.73
C GLU A 89 9.51 3.28 -3.32
N THR A 90 9.70 2.37 -4.27
CA THR A 90 10.09 0.98 -4.01
C THR A 90 11.43 0.88 -3.28
N ARG A 91 11.41 0.94 -1.95
CA ARG A 91 12.42 0.33 -1.09
C ARG A 91 11.79 -0.94 -0.57
N ALA A 92 12.25 -2.07 -1.11
CA ALA A 92 11.78 -3.39 -0.69
C ALA A 92 12.12 -3.58 0.79
N ILE A 93 11.10 -3.59 1.64
CA ILE A 93 11.25 -4.03 3.03
C ILE A 93 10.87 -5.51 3.05
N GLN A 94 11.80 -6.37 3.45
CA GLN A 94 11.55 -7.79 3.67
C GLN A 94 10.62 -7.92 4.89
N VAL A 95 9.32 -8.04 4.66
CA VAL A 95 8.37 -8.30 5.75
C VAL A 95 8.48 -9.77 6.14
N PHE A 96 9.09 -10.02 7.29
CA PHE A 96 9.04 -11.32 7.95
C PHE A 96 7.60 -11.57 8.40
N VAL A 97 6.89 -12.45 7.69
CA VAL A 97 5.67 -13.05 8.22
C VAL A 97 6.11 -14.00 9.33
N MET A 98 6.24 -13.50 10.56
CA MET A 98 6.23 -14.36 11.74
C MET A 98 4.79 -14.85 11.93
N GLY A 99 4.43 -15.84 11.12
CA GLY A 99 3.31 -16.70 11.42
C GLY A 99 3.73 -17.59 12.58
N ASP A 100 3.45 -17.14 13.81
CA ASP A 100 2.95 -18.00 14.87
C ASP A 100 2.61 -17.15 16.09
N ALA A 101 1.39 -17.37 16.61
CA ALA A 101 1.02 -17.35 18.03
C ALA A 101 -0.35 -16.72 18.27
N PHE A 102 -1.40 -17.47 17.95
CA PHE A 102 -2.40 -17.68 18.99
C PHE A 102 -3.01 -19.08 18.86
N ARG A 103 -2.67 -19.94 19.80
CA ARG A 103 -3.62 -20.56 20.75
C ARG A 103 -2.85 -21.40 21.78
N PRO A 104 -3.20 -21.31 23.08
CA PRO A 104 -2.60 -22.15 24.13
C PRO A 104 -2.88 -23.64 23.89
#